data_AF-F0UGS3-F1
#
_entry.id   AF-F0UGS3-F1
#
_cell.length_a   1.000
_cell.length_b   1.000
_cell.length_c   1.000
_cell.angle_alpha   90.00
_cell.angle_beta   90.00
_cell.angle_gamma   90.00
#
_symmetry.space_group_name_H-M   'P 1'
#
loop_
_entity.id
_entity.type
_entity.pdbx_description
1 polymer ?
#
loop_
_entity_poly.entity_id
_entity_poly.type
_entity_poly.pdbx_seq_one_letter_code
_entity_poly.pdbx_strand_id
1 'polypeptide(L)'
;MPNNDLPDYKALFHKAEEERKQEAELRRQAEDRERQERARNQPTTFREFIKACHDLLSRPLEAGTLSCSTRGKIPVPKGKYCPTRLSELCKILSAQEKFQLGNDVIFDNHSNALEEPDENNPEVLDETSTMHPRSDQFCIYQVDDTTNTLLTTVKYKPPHKCYEPAA
;
A
#
# COMPACT_ATOMS: atom_id res chain seq x y z
N MET A 1 11.27 -58.17 -51.76
CA MET A 1 12.17 -57.08 -52.19
C MET A 1 12.22 -56.07 -51.05
N PRO A 2 13.39 -55.79 -50.43
CA PRO A 2 13.46 -54.81 -49.36
C PRO A 2 13.41 -53.40 -49.96
N ASN A 3 12.46 -52.58 -49.50
CA ASN A 3 12.41 -51.15 -49.84
C ASN A 3 13.62 -50.46 -49.19
N ASN A 4 14.60 -50.10 -50.02
CA ASN A 4 15.66 -49.16 -49.68
C ASN A 4 15.11 -47.74 -49.81
N ASP A 5 14.20 -47.35 -48.91
CA ASP A 5 13.94 -45.94 -48.67
C ASP A 5 15.11 -45.41 -47.83
N LEU A 6 16.09 -44.86 -48.54
CA LEU A 6 17.27 -44.25 -47.94
C LEU A 6 16.81 -43.08 -47.05
N PRO A 7 17.17 -43.03 -45.76
CA PRO A 7 16.72 -41.96 -44.87
C PRO A 7 17.16 -40.60 -45.39
N ASP A 8 16.24 -39.62 -45.42
CA ASP A 8 16.56 -38.23 -45.75
C ASP A 8 17.43 -37.63 -44.64
N TYR A 9 18.74 -37.78 -44.80
CA TYR A 9 19.75 -37.32 -43.85
C TYR A 9 19.71 -35.81 -43.62
N LYS A 10 19.23 -35.02 -44.59
CA LYS A 10 19.07 -33.57 -44.42
C LYS A 10 17.91 -33.26 -43.49
N ALA A 11 16.77 -33.92 -43.69
CA ALA A 11 15.63 -33.78 -42.79
C ALA A 11 15.97 -34.24 -41.36
N LEU A 12 16.70 -35.34 -41.21
CA LEU A 12 17.16 -35.82 -39.91
C LEU A 12 18.09 -34.84 -39.20
N PHE A 13 19.01 -34.19 -39.93
CA PHE A 13 19.92 -33.20 -39.37
C PHE A 13 19.20 -31.95 -38.86
N HIS A 14 18.28 -31.38 -39.66
CA HIS A 14 17.50 -30.21 -39.24
C HIS A 14 16.59 -30.52 -38.05
N LYS A 15 15.94 -31.68 -38.05
CA LYS A 15 15.13 -32.13 -36.92
C LYS A 15 15.95 -32.24 -35.64
N ALA A 16 17.14 -32.83 -35.70
CA ALA A 16 18.04 -32.91 -34.56
C ALA A 16 18.53 -31.53 -34.08
N GLU A 17 18.72 -30.57 -34.99
CA GLU A 17 19.09 -29.19 -34.63
C GLU A 17 17.93 -28.44 -33.94
N GLU A 18 16.70 -28.61 -34.42
CA GLU A 18 15.50 -28.03 -33.81
C GLU A 18 15.23 -28.62 -32.43
N GLU A 19 15.32 -29.94 -32.28
CA GLU A 19 15.19 -30.63 -30.99
C GLU A 19 16.24 -30.12 -30.00
N ARG A 20 17.50 -29.95 -30.42
CA ARG A 20 18.55 -29.36 -29.58
C ARG A 20 18.27 -27.91 -29.19
N LYS A 21 17.70 -27.10 -30.09
CA LYS A 21 17.31 -25.71 -29.79
C LYS A 21 16.15 -25.68 -28.80
N GLN A 22 15.14 -26.52 -28.99
CA GLN A 22 14.01 -26.64 -28.07
C GLN A 22 14.44 -27.13 -26.68
N GLU A 23 15.30 -28.14 -26.62
CA GLU A 23 15.84 -28.67 -25.36
C GLU A 23 16.69 -27.62 -24.63
N ALA A 24 17.53 -26.88 -25.35
CA ALA A 24 18.32 -25.79 -24.77
C ALA A 24 17.44 -24.68 -24.20
N GLU A 25 16.36 -24.32 -24.89
CA GLU A 25 15.41 -23.31 -24.43
C GLU A 25 14.62 -23.79 -23.21
N LEU A 26 14.13 -25.04 -23.21
CA LEU A 26 13.47 -25.64 -22.05
C LEU A 26 14.38 -25.70 -20.84
N ARG A 27 15.66 -26.06 -21.05
CA ARG A 27 16.68 -26.07 -20.00
C ARG A 27 16.91 -24.66 -19.46
N ARG A 28 17.05 -23.66 -20.33
CA ARG A 28 17.22 -22.27 -19.90
C ARG A 28 16.01 -21.80 -19.08
N GLN A 29 14.79 -22.10 -19.53
CA GLN A 29 13.57 -21.79 -18.80
C GLN A 29 13.46 -22.52 -17.45
N ALA A 30 13.97 -23.74 -17.35
CA ALA A 30 14.01 -24.48 -16.10
C ALA A 30 15.03 -23.86 -15.13
N GLU A 31 16.23 -23.54 -15.60
CA GLU A 31 17.28 -22.87 -14.82
C GLU A 31 16.85 -21.47 -14.36
N ASP A 32 16.17 -20.70 -15.22
CA ASP A 32 15.63 -19.38 -14.88
C ASP A 32 14.52 -19.48 -13.83
N ARG A 33 13.62 -20.46 -13.94
CA ARG A 33 12.58 -20.72 -12.93
C ARG A 33 13.19 -21.12 -11.58
N GLU A 34 14.18 -21.99 -11.60
CA GLU A 34 14.89 -22.40 -10.39
C GLU A 34 15.63 -21.22 -9.75
N ARG A 35 16.30 -20.39 -10.56
CA ARG A 35 16.95 -19.16 -10.09
C ARG A 35 15.94 -18.21 -9.47
N GLN A 36 14.78 -18.03 -10.09
CA GLN A 36 13.72 -17.18 -9.56
C GLN A 36 13.15 -17.71 -8.25
N GLU A 37 12.94 -19.02 -8.13
CA GLU A 37 12.47 -19.65 -6.90
C GLU A 37 13.50 -19.51 -5.77
N ARG A 38 14.79 -19.77 -6.07
CA ARG A 38 15.89 -19.55 -5.13
C ARG A 38 15.95 -18.08 -4.69
N ALA A 39 15.76 -17.14 -5.62
CA ALA A 39 15.73 -15.70 -5.32
C ALA A 39 14.57 -15.32 -4.39
N ARG A 40 13.38 -15.85 -4.63
CA ARG A 40 12.18 -15.60 -3.79
C ARG A 40 12.32 -16.16 -2.38
N ASN A 41 13.00 -17.30 -2.24
CA ASN A 41 13.21 -17.98 -0.96
C ASN A 41 14.58 -17.66 -0.34
N GLN A 42 15.29 -16.63 -0.81
CA GLN A 42 16.53 -16.20 -0.18
C GLN A 42 16.26 -15.80 1.27
N PRO A 43 17.08 -16.25 2.23
CA PRO A 43 17.00 -15.77 3.60
C PRO A 43 17.18 -14.25 3.64
N THR A 44 16.28 -13.56 4.31
CA THR A 44 16.40 -12.12 4.59
C THR A 44 16.58 -11.93 6.07
N THR A 45 17.44 -10.98 6.45
CA THR A 45 17.51 -10.57 7.85
C THR A 45 16.26 -9.76 8.20
N PHE A 46 15.88 -9.74 9.48
CA PHE A 46 14.76 -8.93 9.96
C PHE A 46 14.89 -7.45 9.53
N ARG A 47 16.12 -6.91 9.55
CA ARG A 47 16.40 -5.54 9.12
C ARG A 47 16.14 -5.31 7.64
N GLU A 48 16.50 -6.26 6.78
CA GLU A 48 16.24 -6.17 5.33
C GLU A 48 14.75 -6.26 5.03
N PHE A 49 14.05 -7.18 5.72
CA PHE A 49 12.60 -7.31 5.61
C PHE A 49 11.89 -6.00 5.96
N ILE A 50 12.19 -5.41 7.12
CA ILE A 50 11.55 -4.15 7.55
C ILE A 50 11.85 -3.01 6.57
N LYS A 51 13.08 -2.90 6.06
CA LYS A 51 13.42 -1.89 5.04
C LYS A 51 12.63 -2.10 3.75
N ALA A 52 12.58 -3.33 3.23
CA ALA A 52 11.83 -3.63 2.02
C ALA A 52 10.32 -3.34 2.18
N CYS A 53 9.75 -3.68 3.34
CA CYS A 53 8.37 -3.32 3.67
C CYS A 53 8.16 -1.81 3.67
N HIS A 54 9.05 -1.05 4.31
CA HIS A 54 8.98 0.40 4.32
C HIS A 54 9.08 0.96 2.89
N ASP A 55 10.05 0.52 2.10
CA ASP A 55 10.25 1.01 0.73
C ASP A 55 9.07 0.71 -0.20
N LEU A 56 8.38 -0.43 -0.01
CA LEU A 56 7.21 -0.81 -0.78
C LEU A 56 5.93 -0.09 -0.31
N LEU A 57 5.73 0.00 1.01
CA LEU A 57 4.53 0.58 1.60
C LEU A 57 4.54 2.12 1.61
N SER A 58 5.73 2.73 1.55
CA SER A 58 5.89 4.19 1.47
C SER A 58 5.89 4.73 0.03
N ARG A 59 5.67 3.88 -0.98
CA ARG A 59 5.52 4.35 -2.36
C ARG A 59 4.29 5.25 -2.47
N PRO A 60 4.41 6.43 -3.11
CA PRO A 60 3.27 7.29 -3.31
C PRO A 60 2.21 6.57 -4.15
N LEU A 61 0.96 6.60 -3.70
CA LEU A 61 -0.17 6.15 -4.48
C LEU A 61 -0.90 7.35 -5.05
N GLU A 62 -1.28 7.27 -6.32
CA GLU A 62 -2.09 8.30 -6.95
C GLU A 62 -3.58 8.03 -6.73
N ALA A 63 -4.34 9.09 -6.52
CA ALA A 63 -5.80 8.98 -6.45
C ALA A 63 -6.36 8.71 -7.84
N GLY A 64 -7.16 7.65 -7.97
CA GLY A 64 -7.95 7.36 -9.15
C GLY A 64 -8.89 8.52 -9.50
N THR A 65 -9.30 8.57 -10.77
CA THR A 65 -10.20 9.59 -11.30
C THR A 65 -11.55 9.60 -10.57
N LEU A 66 -12.23 10.75 -10.59
CA LEU A 66 -13.54 10.95 -9.93
C LEU A 66 -14.60 9.93 -10.39
N SER A 67 -14.47 9.37 -11.59
CA SER A 67 -15.38 8.34 -12.13
C SER A 67 -15.32 7.00 -11.40
N CYS A 68 -14.21 6.70 -10.70
CA CYS A 68 -14.07 5.51 -9.86
C CYS A 68 -14.54 5.77 -8.41
N SER A 69 -15.08 6.95 -8.11
CA SER A 69 -15.53 7.27 -6.76
C SER A 69 -16.95 6.79 -6.51
N THR A 70 -17.10 5.87 -5.56
CA THR A 70 -18.40 5.59 -4.93
C THR A 70 -18.93 6.85 -4.23
N ARG A 71 -20.19 7.21 -4.51
CA ARG A 71 -20.95 8.27 -3.85
C ARG A 71 -21.87 7.61 -2.81
N GLY A 72 -21.72 7.93 -1.53
CA GLY A 72 -22.53 7.33 -0.46
C GLY A 72 -21.93 7.57 0.93
N LYS A 73 -22.73 7.33 1.98
CA LYS A 73 -22.26 7.36 3.38
C LYS A 73 -21.30 6.21 3.60
N ILE A 74 -20.09 6.50 4.07
CA ILE A 74 -19.11 5.48 4.46
C ILE A 74 -19.62 4.85 5.76
N PRO A 75 -19.86 3.53 5.81
CA PRO A 75 -20.23 2.88 7.06
C PRO A 75 -19.04 2.93 8.03
N VAL A 76 -19.32 3.18 9.31
CA VAL A 76 -18.31 3.13 10.36
C VAL A 76 -17.56 1.79 10.26
N PRO A 77 -16.21 1.79 10.20
CA PRO A 77 -15.44 0.56 10.08
C PRO A 77 -15.59 -0.28 11.36
N LYS A 78 -16.54 -1.21 11.36
CA LYS A 78 -16.73 -2.18 12.45
C LYS A 78 -15.63 -3.25 12.38
N GLY A 79 -15.00 -3.55 13.51
CA GLY A 79 -14.02 -4.64 13.64
C GLY A 79 -12.61 -4.35 13.11
N LYS A 80 -12.27 -3.09 12.80
CA LYS A 80 -10.89 -2.72 12.48
C LYS A 80 -10.19 -2.20 13.73
N TYR A 81 -9.02 -2.74 14.02
CA TYR A 81 -8.17 -2.25 15.09
C TYR A 81 -7.41 -1.02 14.60
N CYS A 82 -7.81 0.16 15.08
CA CYS A 82 -7.10 1.40 14.83
C CYS A 82 -6.34 1.77 16.12
N PRO A 83 -5.02 1.98 16.05
CA PRO A 83 -4.28 2.53 17.18
C PRO A 83 -4.89 3.87 17.57
N THR A 84 -5.12 4.09 18.87
CA THR A 84 -5.62 5.36 19.39
C THR A 84 -4.49 6.23 19.95
N ARG A 85 -3.39 5.59 20.41
CA ARG A 85 -2.25 6.24 21.05
C ARG A 85 -0.94 5.54 20.72
N LEU A 86 0.16 6.30 20.67
CA LEU A 86 1.54 5.78 20.52
C LEU A 86 2.43 6.32 21.63
N SER A 87 2.21 5.84 22.85
CA SER A 87 2.93 6.30 24.03
C SER A 87 4.30 5.65 24.23
N GLU A 88 4.48 4.38 23.87
CA GLU A 88 5.74 3.66 24.12
C GLU A 88 6.91 4.21 23.33
N LEU A 89 6.68 4.71 22.10
CA LEU A 89 7.72 5.35 21.31
C LEU A 89 8.19 6.66 21.95
N CYS A 90 7.23 7.42 22.53
CA CYS A 90 7.51 8.67 23.23
C CYS A 90 8.33 8.47 24.51
N LYS A 91 8.40 7.26 25.09
CA LYS A 91 9.26 7.00 26.26
C LYS A 91 10.75 6.92 25.91
N ILE A 92 11.09 6.83 24.63
CA ILE A 92 12.48 6.67 24.16
C ILE A 92 13.05 8.06 23.82
N LEU A 93 13.96 8.58 24.65
CA LEU A 93 14.57 9.92 24.48
C LEU A 93 15.16 10.12 23.08
N SER A 94 15.90 9.13 22.55
CA SER A 94 16.48 9.23 21.21
C SER A 94 15.43 9.29 20.10
N ALA A 95 14.23 8.74 20.32
CA ALA A 95 13.11 8.84 19.38
C ALA A 95 12.43 10.20 19.49
N GLN A 96 12.25 10.72 20.72
CA GLN A 96 11.74 12.08 20.95
C GLN A 96 12.62 13.13 20.28
N GLU A 97 13.94 13.08 20.45
CA GLU A 97 14.86 14.02 19.81
C GLU A 97 14.84 13.91 18.29
N LYS A 98 14.90 12.67 17.77
CA LYS A 98 14.99 12.42 16.33
C LYS A 98 13.72 12.81 15.57
N PHE A 99 12.56 12.53 16.14
CA PHE A 99 11.26 12.74 15.49
C PHE A 99 10.49 13.92 16.08
N GLN A 100 11.09 14.67 17.00
CA GLN A 100 10.49 15.82 17.70
C GLN A 100 9.17 15.45 18.39
N LEU A 101 9.12 14.26 19.01
CA LEU A 101 7.91 13.75 19.66
C LEU A 101 7.71 14.39 21.03
N GLY A 102 6.44 14.64 21.34
CA GLY A 102 5.97 15.02 22.67
C GLY A 102 5.84 13.82 23.61
N ASN A 103 4.95 13.97 24.60
CA ASN A 103 4.66 12.93 25.58
C ASN A 103 3.81 11.79 24.99
N ASP A 104 2.96 12.08 24.01
CA ASP A 104 2.16 11.07 23.31
C ASP A 104 1.82 11.51 21.89
N VAL A 105 1.36 10.55 21.08
CA VAL A 105 0.71 10.80 19.79
C VAL A 105 -0.67 10.18 19.83
N ILE A 106 -1.70 11.02 19.70
CA ILE A 106 -3.10 10.59 19.64
C ILE A 106 -3.54 10.51 18.18
N PHE A 107 -4.25 9.44 17.87
CA PHE A 107 -4.91 9.26 16.59
C PHE A 107 -6.42 9.39 16.80
N ASP A 108 -7.02 10.41 16.20
CA ASP A 108 -8.44 10.65 16.28
C ASP A 108 -9.08 10.45 14.90
N ASN A 109 -10.21 9.75 14.89
CA ASN A 109 -11.00 9.56 13.68
C ASN A 109 -12.26 10.42 13.80
N HIS A 110 -12.23 11.60 13.18
CA HIS A 110 -13.42 12.44 13.06
C HIS A 110 -14.37 11.76 12.07
N SER A 111 -15.25 10.92 12.62
CA SER A 111 -16.38 10.34 11.88
C SER A 111 -17.28 11.47 11.40
N ASN A 112 -17.89 11.33 10.22
CA ASN A 112 -18.77 12.30 9.56
C ASN A 112 -20.09 12.62 10.30
N ALA A 113 -20.11 12.57 11.63
CA ALA A 113 -21.18 13.17 12.39
C ALA A 113 -21.14 14.66 12.05
N LEU A 114 -22.18 15.13 11.37
CA LEU A 114 -22.51 16.54 11.41
C LEU A 114 -22.49 16.90 12.90
N GLU A 115 -21.61 17.82 13.31
CA GLU A 115 -21.81 18.48 14.59
C GLU A 115 -23.23 19.02 14.51
N GLU A 116 -24.15 18.39 15.25
CA GLU A 116 -25.49 18.94 15.46
C GLU A 116 -25.22 20.37 15.96
N PRO A 117 -25.73 21.41 15.28
CA PRO A 117 -25.46 22.76 15.70
C PRO A 117 -25.92 22.88 17.15
N ASP A 118 -25.01 23.27 18.04
CA ASP A 118 -25.37 23.64 19.40
C ASP A 118 -26.50 24.68 19.29
N GLU A 119 -27.72 24.31 19.69
CA GLU A 119 -28.92 25.17 19.65
C GLU A 119 -28.77 26.45 20.51
N ASN A 120 -27.61 26.68 21.12
CA ASN A 120 -27.29 27.81 21.98
C ASN A 120 -26.29 28.83 21.39
N ASN A 121 -25.83 28.68 20.14
CA ASN A 121 -24.95 29.68 19.52
C ASN A 121 -25.63 30.39 18.32
N PRO A 122 -26.14 31.63 18.48
CA PRO A 122 -26.89 32.32 17.44
C PRO A 122 -26.02 33.07 16.42
N GLU A 123 -24.70 32.88 16.38
CA GLU A 123 -23.83 33.63 15.49
C GLU A 123 -23.38 32.85 14.24
N VAL A 124 -23.76 33.44 13.10
CA VAL A 124 -23.30 33.22 11.72
C VAL A 124 -24.05 32.15 10.91
N LEU A 125 -25.24 32.53 10.44
CA LEU A 125 -25.81 32.07 9.17
C LEU A 125 -24.85 32.45 8.02
N ASP A 126 -23.93 31.56 7.66
CA ASP A 126 -23.32 31.59 6.32
C ASP A 126 -24.06 30.60 5.43
N GLU A 127 -25.03 31.14 4.67
CA GLU A 127 -25.86 30.45 3.70
C GLU A 127 -25.06 29.89 2.49
N THR A 128 -23.72 29.88 2.54
CA THR A 128 -22.87 29.25 1.53
C THR A 128 -22.24 27.93 1.97
N SER A 129 -22.48 27.46 3.19
CA SER A 129 -22.02 26.14 3.65
C SER A 129 -22.89 25.03 3.06
N THR A 130 -22.71 24.80 1.77
CA THR A 130 -23.08 23.57 1.08
C THR A 130 -22.75 22.39 2.00
N MET A 131 -23.79 21.66 2.42
CA MET A 131 -23.73 20.45 3.25
C MET A 131 -22.95 19.34 2.54
N HIS A 132 -21.66 19.53 2.37
CA HIS A 132 -20.74 18.49 2.01
C HIS A 132 -20.43 17.77 3.30
N PRO A 133 -20.80 16.49 3.45
CA PRO A 133 -20.29 15.69 4.55
C PRO A 133 -18.77 15.82 4.51
N ARG A 134 -18.18 16.39 5.57
CA ARG A 134 -16.74 16.40 5.76
C ARG A 134 -16.30 14.96 5.56
N SER A 135 -15.29 14.73 4.72
CA SER A 135 -14.81 13.37 4.50
C SER A 135 -14.15 12.83 5.76
N ASP A 136 -14.17 11.52 5.99
CA ASP A 136 -13.42 10.84 7.06
C ASP A 136 -11.99 11.42 7.15
N GLN A 137 -11.77 12.23 8.17
CA GLN A 137 -10.50 12.87 8.46
C GLN A 137 -9.93 12.19 9.70
N PHE A 138 -8.79 11.56 9.52
CA PHE A 138 -8.02 10.96 10.59
C PHE A 138 -6.96 11.96 11.02
N CYS A 139 -7.15 12.59 12.17
CA CYS A 139 -6.27 13.61 12.69
C CYS A 139 -5.22 12.97 13.61
N ILE A 140 -3.98 13.39 13.43
CA ILE A 140 -2.86 12.96 14.26
C ILE A 140 -2.44 14.15 15.11
N TYR A 141 -2.51 13.99 16.42
CA TYR A 141 -2.14 15.02 17.39
C TYR A 141 -0.89 14.59 18.13
N GLN A 142 0.02 15.53 18.34
CA GLN A 142 1.02 15.43 19.40
C GLN A 142 0.41 15.94 20.69
N VAL A 143 0.69 15.23 21.79
CA VAL A 143 0.26 15.62 23.13
C VAL A 143 1.49 15.97 23.93
N ASP A 144 1.52 17.21 24.44
CA ASP A 144 2.46 17.66 25.45
C ASP A 144 1.73 17.77 26.81
N ASP A 145 2.38 18.31 27.85
CA ASP A 145 1.85 18.28 29.22
C ASP A 145 0.42 18.82 29.39
N THR A 146 0.00 19.79 28.56
CA THR A 146 -1.33 20.41 28.65
C THR A 146 -2.02 20.68 27.31
N THR A 147 -1.34 20.45 26.18
CA THR A 147 -1.83 20.88 24.85
C THR A 147 -1.75 19.76 23.83
N ASN A 148 -2.81 19.62 23.04
CA ASN A 148 -2.84 18.77 21.86
C ASN A 148 -2.57 19.62 20.61
N THR A 149 -1.44 19.39 19.96
CA THR A 149 -1.06 20.07 18.73
C THR A 149 -1.40 19.17 17.54
N LEU A 150 -2.22 19.66 16.59
CA LEU A 150 -2.50 18.92 15.36
C LEU A 150 -1.24 18.84 14.50
N LEU A 151 -0.74 17.64 14.25
CA LEU A 151 0.41 17.40 13.38
C LEU A 151 0.00 17.31 11.92
N THR A 152 -1.03 16.50 11.62
CA THR A 152 -1.49 16.28 10.26
C THR A 152 -2.89 15.68 10.22
N THR A 153 -3.53 15.81 9.06
CA THR A 153 -4.82 15.20 8.76
C THR A 153 -4.66 14.24 7.60
N VAL A 154 -5.02 12.98 7.82
CA VAL A 154 -4.96 11.90 6.83
C VAL A 154 -6.38 11.60 6.36
N LYS A 155 -6.56 11.44 5.05
CA LYS A 155 -7.83 11.02 4.47
C LYS A 155 -7.72 9.58 3.99
N TYR A 156 -8.57 8.70 4.54
CA TYR A 156 -8.61 7.32 4.06
C TYR A 156 -9.20 7.25 2.66
N LYS A 157 -8.51 6.56 1.76
CA LYS A 157 -8.99 6.26 0.42
C LYS A 157 -8.99 4.74 0.22
N PRO A 158 -10.12 4.13 -0.18
CA PRO A 158 -10.19 2.68 -0.35
C PRO A 158 -9.31 2.24 -1.54
N PRO A 159 -8.72 1.02 -1.51
CA PRO A 159 -7.72 0.56 -2.48
C PRO A 159 -8.14 0.68 -3.95
N HIS A 160 -9.41 0.41 -4.27
CA HIS A 160 -9.93 0.53 -5.64
C HIS A 160 -9.99 1.96 -6.19
N LYS A 161 -9.65 2.97 -5.38
CA LYS A 161 -9.54 4.38 -5.78
C LYS A 161 -8.08 4.87 -5.74
N CYS A 162 -7.11 3.97 -5.62
CA CYS A 162 -5.69 4.28 -5.63
C CYS A 162 -4.98 3.40 -6.65
N TYR A 163 -3.99 3.91 -7.36
CA TYR A 163 -3.14 3.13 -8.26
C TYR A 163 -1.66 3.52 -8.07
N GLU A 164 -0.76 2.61 -8.42
CA GLU A 164 0.67 2.89 -8.43
C GLU A 164 0.98 3.72 -9.70
N PRO A 165 1.58 4.91 -9.58
CA PRO A 165 1.92 5.72 -10.74
C PRO A 165 2.86 4.92 -11.67
N ALA A 166 2.66 5.06 -12.99
CA ALA A 166 3.58 4.49 -13.96
C ALA A 166 4.98 5.13 -13.78
N ALA A 167 6.01 4.28 -13.70
CA ALA A 167 7.40 4.68 -13.56
C ALA A 167 7.95 5.43 -14.79
#